data_AF-A0A2S9TD62-F1
#
_entry.id   AF-A0A2S9TD62-F1
#
_cell.length_a   1.000
_cell.length_b   1.000
_cell.length_c   1.000
_cell.angle_alpha   90.00
_cell.angle_beta   90.00
_cell.angle_gamma   90.00
#
_symmetry.space_group_name_H-M   'P 1'
#
loop_
_entity.id
_entity.type
_entity.pdbx_description
1 polymer ?
#
loop_
_entity_poly.entity_id
_entity_poly.type
_entity_poly.pdbx_seq_one_letter_code
_entity_poly.pdbx_strand_id
1 'polypeptide(L)'
;MKKIFISILLMLTTNLLALENEKSISKEQQEFFEKEIVSQLKAHGDCKVYNICDGEKKADILFKLKDVILVPNSNKIYFITYATNSHSCFACSVATNIFLYEKIDNKMKLISKDLKADVYSTFGEAPNFKLIEVGKNNYSLSYISSNGHGGIENYLTIFSMDKNKLKKIASILIEYMRDSVMPYDEIQTKYSFVKSDKKFYDIKLDVTELKNSKVVKTYKEIYTYKNGKYSLNK
;
A
#
# COMPACT_ATOMS: atom_id res chain seq x y z
N MET A 1 17.90 -29.03 -30.99
CA MET A 1 17.63 -28.94 -29.53
C MET A 1 18.50 -27.92 -28.78
N LYS A 2 19.79 -27.71 -29.10
CA LYS A 2 20.64 -26.73 -28.37
C LYS A 2 20.19 -25.26 -28.45
N LYS A 3 19.60 -24.80 -29.56
CA LYS A 3 19.14 -23.39 -29.70
C LYS A 3 17.90 -23.05 -28.87
N ILE A 4 16.99 -24.01 -28.67
CA ILE A 4 15.73 -23.78 -27.92
C ILE A 4 16.02 -23.70 -26.41
N PHE A 5 16.96 -24.51 -25.92
CA PHE A 5 17.37 -24.48 -24.51
C PHE A 5 18.02 -23.15 -24.10
N ILE A 6 18.82 -22.53 -24.98
CA ILE A 6 19.46 -21.24 -24.71
C ILE A 6 18.41 -20.13 -24.61
N SER A 7 17.39 -20.13 -25.47
CA SER A 7 16.31 -19.13 -25.45
C SER A 7 15.43 -19.22 -24.20
N ILE A 8 15.13 -20.45 -23.74
CA ILE A 8 14.36 -20.66 -22.49
C ILE A 8 15.20 -20.28 -21.27
N LEU A 9 16.49 -20.61 -21.25
CA LEU A 9 17.40 -20.23 -20.18
C LEU A 9 17.60 -18.71 -20.10
N LEU A 10 17.66 -18.00 -21.24
CA LEU A 10 17.74 -16.53 -21.29
C LEU A 10 16.46 -15.84 -20.79
N MET A 11 15.28 -16.40 -21.09
CA MET A 11 14.00 -15.89 -20.60
C MET A 11 13.80 -16.13 -19.09
N LEU A 12 14.31 -17.25 -18.58
CA LEU A 12 14.27 -17.54 -17.14
C LEU A 12 15.25 -16.65 -16.36
N THR A 13 16.44 -16.38 -16.88
CA THR A 13 17.40 -15.49 -16.21
C THR A 13 17.01 -14.02 -16.27
N THR A 14 16.38 -13.55 -17.36
CA THR A 14 15.83 -12.17 -17.42
C THR A 14 14.65 -11.95 -16.49
N ASN A 15 13.79 -12.96 -16.29
CA ASN A 15 12.71 -12.89 -15.30
C ASN A 15 13.20 -13.05 -13.86
N LEU A 16 14.24 -13.87 -13.59
CA LEU A 16 14.84 -13.97 -12.25
C LEU A 16 15.58 -12.69 -11.86
N LEU A 17 16.38 -12.10 -12.77
CA LEU A 17 17.07 -10.82 -12.52
C LEU A 17 16.09 -9.65 -12.33
N ALA A 18 14.86 -9.76 -12.82
CA ALA A 18 13.79 -8.79 -12.59
C ALA A 18 13.08 -8.96 -11.23
N LEU A 19 13.27 -10.09 -10.53
CA LEU A 19 12.63 -10.37 -9.23
C LEU A 19 13.53 -10.08 -8.01
N GLU A 20 14.85 -10.01 -8.18
CA GLU A 20 15.80 -9.85 -7.06
C GLU A 20 16.49 -8.48 -6.96
N ASN A 21 16.23 -7.54 -7.87
CA ASN A 21 16.57 -6.16 -7.60
C ASN A 21 15.55 -5.61 -6.60
N GLU A 22 16.00 -5.29 -5.39
CA GLU A 22 15.36 -4.24 -4.59
C GLU A 22 14.97 -3.12 -5.56
N LYS A 23 13.68 -2.82 -5.61
CA LYS A 23 13.09 -1.80 -6.48
C LYS A 23 13.80 -0.46 -6.22
N SER A 24 14.88 -0.21 -6.95
CA SER A 24 15.63 1.03 -6.81
C SER A 24 14.90 2.11 -7.59
N ILE A 25 14.51 3.17 -6.89
CA ILE A 25 13.91 4.35 -7.50
C ILE A 25 14.95 4.95 -8.45
N SER A 26 14.57 5.19 -9.71
CA SER A 26 15.50 5.74 -10.69
C SER A 26 15.79 7.21 -10.40
N LYS A 27 16.96 7.70 -10.84
CA LYS A 27 17.31 9.12 -10.72
C LYS A 27 16.25 10.03 -11.37
N GLU A 28 15.72 9.64 -12.52
CA GLU A 28 14.66 10.38 -13.22
C GLU A 28 13.37 10.49 -12.38
N GLN A 29 12.98 9.40 -11.71
CA GLN A 29 11.81 9.39 -10.83
C GLN A 29 12.01 10.27 -9.59
N GLN A 30 13.21 10.24 -9.02
CA GLN A 30 13.60 11.09 -7.90
C GLN A 30 13.58 12.57 -8.29
N GLU A 31 14.19 12.92 -9.43
CA GLU A 31 14.19 14.29 -9.95
C GLU A 31 12.78 14.79 -10.26
N PHE A 32 11.91 13.94 -10.82
CA PHE A 32 10.51 14.28 -11.07
C PHE A 32 9.75 14.53 -9.77
N PHE A 33 9.97 13.70 -8.75
CA PHE A 33 9.39 13.89 -7.42
C PHE A 33 9.82 15.25 -6.83
N GLU A 34 11.11 15.56 -6.84
CA GLU A 34 11.67 16.79 -6.26
C GLU A 34 11.18 18.05 -6.98
N LYS A 35 11.10 18.02 -8.31
CA LYS A 35 10.69 19.19 -9.10
C LYS A 35 9.16 19.39 -9.05
N GLU A 36 8.39 18.34 -9.29
CA GLU A 36 6.95 18.49 -9.54
C GLU A 36 6.07 18.12 -8.36
N ILE A 37 6.36 17.01 -7.69
CA ILE A 37 5.48 16.54 -6.60
C ILE A 37 5.69 17.39 -5.35
N VAL A 38 6.94 17.67 -4.97
CA VAL A 38 7.25 18.53 -3.82
C VAL A 38 6.70 19.95 -4.02
N SER A 39 6.79 20.50 -5.23
CA SER A 39 6.19 21.80 -5.56
C SER A 39 4.68 21.82 -5.32
N GLN A 40 3.97 20.77 -5.75
CA GLN A 40 2.53 20.63 -5.51
C GLN A 40 2.18 20.51 -4.02
N LEU A 41 2.95 19.72 -3.26
CA LEU A 41 2.74 19.55 -1.82
C LEU A 41 2.93 20.88 -1.07
N LYS A 42 3.97 21.65 -1.42
CA LYS A 42 4.21 22.99 -0.87
C LYS A 42 3.08 23.97 -1.21
N ALA A 43 2.62 23.97 -2.46
CA ALA A 43 1.55 24.86 -2.92
C ALA A 43 0.18 24.56 -2.27
N HIS A 44 -0.11 23.30 -1.95
CA HIS A 44 -1.37 22.93 -1.29
C HIS A 44 -1.43 23.33 0.19
N GLY A 45 -0.30 23.75 0.78
CA GLY A 45 -0.24 24.09 2.20
C GLY A 45 -0.29 22.86 3.10
N ASP A 46 0.01 21.67 2.58
CA ASP A 46 0.04 20.41 3.34
C ASP A 46 0.97 20.49 4.56
N CYS A 47 1.92 21.44 4.56
CA CYS A 47 2.72 21.77 5.74
C CYS A 47 1.86 22.07 6.99
N LYS A 48 0.72 22.76 6.82
CA LYS A 48 -0.21 23.13 7.89
C LYS A 48 -1.11 21.96 8.31
N VAL A 49 -1.50 21.09 7.37
CA VAL A 49 -2.51 20.03 7.54
C VAL A 49 -2.03 18.88 8.44
N TYR A 50 -0.72 18.77 8.62
CA TYR A 50 -0.11 17.77 9.50
C TYR A 50 0.11 18.26 10.93
N ASN A 51 -0.38 19.46 11.30
CA ASN A 51 -0.09 20.11 12.59
C ASN A 51 1.43 20.21 12.87
N ILE A 52 2.24 20.23 11.81
CA ILE A 52 3.71 20.32 11.92
C ILE A 52 4.16 21.78 11.97
N CYS A 53 3.32 22.73 11.52
CA CYS A 53 3.65 24.15 11.49
C CYS A 53 3.28 24.94 12.75
N ASP A 54 2.66 24.33 13.77
CA ASP A 54 2.08 25.02 14.93
C ASP A 54 2.98 24.99 16.18
N GLY A 55 4.29 25.15 16.02
CA GLY A 55 5.22 25.35 17.14
C GLY A 55 6.29 26.38 16.80
N GLU A 56 6.71 27.16 17.79
CA GLU A 56 7.69 28.26 17.69
C GLU A 56 9.06 27.87 17.09
N LYS A 57 9.31 26.58 16.88
CA LYS A 57 10.39 26.08 16.02
C LYS A 57 9.78 25.53 14.74
N LYS A 58 9.90 26.29 13.64
CA LYS A 58 9.69 25.81 12.27
C LYS A 58 10.62 24.63 12.01
N ALA A 59 10.22 23.42 12.37
CA ALA A 59 10.93 22.23 11.92
C ALA A 59 10.66 22.08 10.42
N ASP A 60 11.72 22.00 9.63
CA ASP A 60 11.59 21.80 8.18
C ASP A 60 10.88 20.48 7.90
N ILE A 61 9.79 20.54 7.13
CA ILE A 61 9.08 19.35 6.68
C ILE A 61 9.89 18.69 5.58
N LEU A 62 10.23 17.43 5.82
CA LEU A 62 10.93 16.62 4.83
C LEU A 62 9.90 15.78 4.07
N PHE A 63 9.78 16.07 2.78
CA PHE A 63 9.04 15.22 1.85
C PHE A 63 9.98 14.13 1.33
N LYS A 64 9.53 12.88 1.34
CA LYS A 64 10.29 11.73 0.86
C LYS A 64 9.47 10.91 -0.13
N LEU A 65 10.14 10.42 -1.16
CA LEU A 65 9.59 9.42 -2.09
C LEU A 65 9.79 8.03 -1.48
N LYS A 66 8.69 7.32 -1.23
CA LYS A 66 8.69 5.98 -0.63
C LYS A 66 8.78 4.89 -1.69
N ASP A 67 7.94 4.96 -2.71
CA ASP A 67 7.89 3.96 -3.78
C ASP A 67 7.35 4.57 -5.07
N VAL A 68 7.74 3.95 -6.19
CA VAL A 68 7.19 4.19 -7.52
C VAL A 68 6.66 2.86 -8.06
N ILE A 69 5.38 2.82 -8.37
CA ILE A 69 4.69 1.61 -8.79
C ILE A 69 4.18 1.79 -10.22
N LEU A 70 4.81 1.09 -11.16
CA LEU A 70 4.35 0.99 -12.54
C LEU A 70 3.13 0.07 -12.61
N VAL A 71 2.06 0.50 -13.27
CA VAL A 71 0.85 -0.32 -13.47
C VAL A 71 1.02 -1.14 -14.75
N PRO A 72 1.02 -2.49 -14.67
CA PRO A 72 1.26 -3.33 -15.85
C PRO A 72 0.24 -3.08 -16.96
N ASN A 73 0.69 -3.26 -18.21
CA ASN A 73 -0.12 -3.08 -19.41
C ASN A 73 -0.79 -1.69 -19.51
N SER A 74 -0.16 -0.66 -18.91
CA SER A 74 -0.64 0.71 -18.95
C SER A 74 0.52 1.69 -18.90
N ASN A 75 0.25 2.96 -19.24
CA ASN A 75 1.21 4.04 -19.08
C ASN A 75 1.11 4.73 -17.71
N LYS A 76 0.45 4.09 -16.74
CA LYS A 76 0.15 4.68 -15.44
C LYS A 76 1.21 4.35 -14.40
N ILE A 77 1.51 5.33 -13.57
CA ILE A 77 2.58 5.26 -12.56
C ILE A 77 2.05 5.88 -11.27
N TYR A 78 2.15 5.15 -10.17
CA TYR A 78 1.94 5.70 -8.83
C TYR A 78 3.25 6.21 -8.24
N PHE A 79 3.20 7.38 -7.61
CA PHE A 79 4.23 7.88 -6.71
C PHE A 79 3.66 7.90 -5.30
N ILE A 80 4.25 7.11 -4.41
CA ILE A 80 3.92 7.07 -3.00
C ILE A 80 4.92 7.94 -2.26
N THR A 81 4.43 8.98 -1.61
CA THR A 81 5.27 9.94 -0.89
C THR A 81 4.80 10.05 0.53
N TYR A 82 5.68 10.50 1.41
CA TYR A 82 5.31 10.77 2.79
C TYR A 82 6.03 12.00 3.31
N ALA A 83 5.39 12.71 4.22
CA ALA A 83 6.00 13.82 4.95
C ALA A 83 6.34 13.38 6.37
N THR A 84 7.53 13.77 6.83
CA THR A 84 7.96 13.59 8.21
C THR A 84 8.40 14.92 8.79
N ASN A 85 8.18 15.12 10.09
CA ASN A 85 8.86 16.15 10.86
C ASN A 85 9.99 15.52 11.68
N SER A 86 10.81 16.34 12.32
CA SER A 86 11.90 15.88 13.20
C SER A 86 11.42 15.18 14.49
N HIS A 87 10.10 15.10 14.74
CA HIS A 87 9.54 14.44 15.91
C HIS A 87 9.16 12.99 15.58
N SER A 88 10.02 12.05 15.97
CA SER A 88 9.67 10.64 16.06
C SER A 88 8.64 10.46 17.17
N CYS A 89 7.40 10.19 16.80
CA CYS A 89 6.35 9.82 17.73
C CYS A 89 5.98 8.37 17.47
N PHE A 90 6.13 7.53 18.50
CA PHE A 90 5.99 6.07 18.45
C PHE A 90 4.61 5.62 17.92
N ALA A 91 3.59 6.48 18.05
CA ALA A 91 2.21 6.20 17.67
C ALA A 91 1.62 7.17 16.64
N CYS A 92 2.45 8.02 16.01
CA CYS A 92 1.95 9.00 15.06
C CYS A 92 1.90 8.42 13.64
N SER A 93 0.75 8.57 12.97
CA SER A 93 0.57 8.26 11.57
C SER A 93 1.43 9.18 10.70
N VAL A 94 2.13 8.64 9.70
CA VAL A 94 2.75 9.51 8.69
C VAL A 94 1.75 10.03 7.68
N ALA A 95 2.03 11.27 7.30
CA ALA A 95 1.47 11.99 6.18
C ALA A 95 1.68 11.31 4.82
N THR A 96 0.95 10.25 4.50
CA THR A 96 1.11 9.55 3.21
C THR A 96 0.32 10.25 2.11
N ASN A 97 0.95 10.50 0.97
CA ASN A 97 0.30 11.06 -0.22
C ASN A 97 0.54 10.15 -1.42
N ILE A 98 -0.49 9.95 -2.24
CA ILE A 98 -0.46 9.08 -3.39
C ILE A 98 -0.78 9.89 -4.63
N PHE A 99 0.11 9.88 -5.61
CA PHE A 99 -0.09 10.53 -6.91
C PHE A 99 -0.17 9.46 -8.00
N LEU A 100 -1.14 9.60 -8.90
CA LEU A 100 -1.27 8.80 -10.10
C LEU A 100 -1.00 9.69 -11.32
N TYR A 101 0.03 9.33 -12.07
CA TYR A 101 0.37 9.95 -13.33
C TYR A 101 0.16 8.98 -14.49
N GLU A 102 -0.02 9.53 -15.68
CA GLU A 102 -0.01 8.81 -16.96
C GLU A 102 1.06 9.39 -17.87
N LYS A 103 1.88 8.54 -18.46
CA LYS A 103 2.90 8.92 -19.42
C LYS A 103 2.29 8.98 -20.84
N ILE A 104 2.27 10.16 -21.43
CA ILE A 104 1.75 10.42 -22.78
C ILE A 104 2.83 11.17 -23.55
N ASP A 105 3.34 10.60 -24.64
CA ASP A 105 4.38 11.23 -25.49
C ASP A 105 5.57 11.79 -24.70
N ASN A 106 6.11 10.98 -23.78
CA ASN A 106 7.17 11.34 -22.84
C ASN A 106 6.85 12.45 -21.83
N LYS A 107 5.60 12.92 -21.77
CA LYS A 107 5.12 13.85 -20.74
C LYS A 107 4.36 13.10 -19.67
N MET A 108 4.55 13.51 -18.42
CA MET A 108 3.81 12.99 -17.27
C MET A 108 2.57 13.87 -17.02
N LYS A 109 1.38 13.29 -17.16
CA LYS A 109 0.11 13.97 -16.89
C LYS A 109 -0.47 13.48 -15.57
N LEU A 110 -0.74 14.40 -14.64
CA LEU A 110 -1.41 14.06 -13.39
C LEU A 110 -2.86 13.62 -13.68
N ILE A 111 -3.23 12.42 -13.21
CA ILE A 111 -4.57 11.86 -13.33
C ILE A 111 -5.35 12.03 -12.03
N SER A 112 -4.71 11.72 -10.91
CA SER A 112 -5.31 11.76 -9.58
C SER A 112 -4.24 12.04 -8.54
N LYS A 113 -4.63 12.65 -7.43
CA LYS A 113 -3.85 12.64 -6.20
C LYS A 113 -4.76 12.46 -5.00
N ASP A 114 -4.25 11.77 -4.00
CA ASP A 114 -4.86 11.64 -2.68
C ASP A 114 -3.85 12.16 -1.66
N LEU A 115 -4.14 13.33 -1.10
CA LEU A 115 -3.28 14.03 -0.16
C LEU A 115 -3.74 13.68 1.24
N LYS A 116 -2.81 13.31 2.13
CA LYS A 116 -3.13 12.71 3.44
C LYS A 116 -4.08 11.52 3.27
N ALA A 117 -3.69 10.59 2.41
CA ALA A 117 -4.40 9.33 2.24
C ALA A 117 -4.64 8.71 3.61
N ASP A 118 -5.86 8.22 3.84
CA ASP A 118 -6.29 7.59 5.09
C ASP A 118 -5.53 6.27 5.29
N VAL A 119 -4.31 6.41 5.82
CA VAL A 119 -3.27 5.40 5.90
C VAL A 119 -2.75 5.39 7.33
N TYR A 120 -3.01 4.30 8.05
CA TYR A 120 -2.51 4.14 9.40
C TYR A 120 -1.16 3.40 9.39
N SER A 121 -0.22 3.95 10.13
CA SER A 121 1.12 3.40 10.31
C SER A 121 1.52 3.46 11.78
N THR A 122 2.16 2.40 12.26
CA THR A 122 2.91 2.41 13.51
C THR A 122 4.30 3.00 13.29
N PHE A 123 4.88 3.62 14.33
CA PHE A 123 6.27 4.08 14.37
C PHE A 123 6.68 5.15 13.36
N GLY A 124 5.72 5.91 12.81
CA GLY A 124 6.07 7.01 11.91
C GLY A 124 6.71 6.56 10.58
N GLU A 125 6.44 5.34 10.12
CA GLU A 125 6.90 4.84 8.82
C GLU A 125 5.75 4.69 7.83
N ALA A 126 5.92 5.13 6.58
CA ALA A 126 4.91 4.91 5.55
C ALA A 126 4.79 3.41 5.23
N PRO A 127 3.56 2.86 5.14
CA PRO A 127 3.40 1.44 4.89
C PRO A 127 3.88 1.08 3.49
N ASN A 128 4.22 -0.20 3.32
CA ASN A 128 4.63 -0.73 2.03
C ASN A 128 3.40 -1.05 1.17
N PHE A 129 3.21 -0.26 0.11
CA PHE A 129 2.16 -0.48 -0.88
C PHE A 129 2.55 -1.59 -1.85
N LYS A 130 1.56 -2.38 -2.25
CA LYS A 130 1.68 -3.43 -3.26
C LYS A 130 0.58 -3.25 -4.29
N LEU A 131 0.92 -3.41 -5.56
CA LEU A 131 -0.07 -3.50 -6.60
C LEU A 131 -0.61 -4.92 -6.65
N ILE A 132 -1.94 -5.05 -6.67
CA ILE A 132 -2.63 -6.33 -6.77
C ILE A 132 -3.54 -6.31 -7.99
N GLU A 133 -3.51 -7.39 -8.78
CA GLU A 133 -4.48 -7.58 -9.85
C GLU A 133 -5.82 -7.99 -9.22
N VAL A 134 -6.84 -7.17 -9.48
CA VAL A 134 -8.19 -7.40 -8.98
C VAL A 134 -9.18 -7.60 -10.12
N GLY A 135 -8.74 -7.83 -11.35
CA GLY A 135 -9.58 -8.12 -12.50
C GLY A 135 -8.74 -8.14 -13.76
N LYS A 136 -9.31 -8.55 -14.90
CA LYS A 136 -8.61 -8.49 -16.18
C LYS A 136 -8.11 -7.05 -16.44
N ASN A 137 -6.80 -6.84 -16.36
CA ASN A 137 -6.13 -5.55 -16.48
C ASN A 137 -6.60 -4.48 -15.46
N ASN A 138 -7.20 -4.88 -14.34
CA ASN A 138 -7.60 -3.98 -13.26
C ASN A 138 -6.66 -4.18 -12.08
N TYR A 139 -6.06 -3.08 -11.62
CA TYR A 139 -5.12 -3.10 -10.50
C TYR A 139 -5.60 -2.21 -9.36
N SER A 140 -5.35 -2.66 -8.14
CA SER A 140 -5.60 -1.93 -6.89
C SER A 140 -4.31 -1.82 -6.09
N LEU A 141 -4.23 -0.82 -5.22
CA LEU A 141 -3.16 -0.68 -4.25
C LEU A 141 -3.60 -1.34 -2.94
N SER A 142 -2.75 -2.18 -2.37
CA SER A 142 -2.96 -2.79 -1.06
C SER A 142 -1.79 -2.51 -0.14
N TYR A 143 -2.03 -2.35 1.15
CA TYR A 143 -0.99 -2.32 2.16
C TYR A 143 -1.51 -2.92 3.47
N ILE A 144 -0.58 -3.26 4.36
CA ILE A 144 -0.90 -3.66 5.72
C ILE A 144 -0.82 -2.41 6.57
N SER A 145 -1.96 -2.05 7.17
CA SER A 145 -2.11 -0.92 8.07
C SER A 145 -1.97 -1.43 9.49
N SER A 146 -1.14 -0.80 10.31
CA SER A 146 -0.96 -1.19 11.71
C SER A 146 -1.53 -0.12 12.63
N ASN A 147 -2.39 -0.52 13.56
CA ASN A 147 -2.93 0.34 14.62
C ASN A 147 -2.39 -0.15 15.96
N GLY A 148 -1.80 0.74 16.76
CA GLY A 148 -1.19 0.35 18.03
C GLY A 148 -1.34 1.39 19.13
N HIS A 149 -2.19 1.08 20.11
CA HIS A 149 -2.10 1.57 21.49
C HIS A 149 -2.48 0.38 22.39
N GLY A 150 -1.50 -0.33 22.95
CA GLY A 150 -1.72 -1.48 23.85
C GLY A 150 -1.96 -2.85 23.17
N GLY A 151 -1.70 -2.95 21.87
CA GLY A 151 -1.76 -4.17 21.03
C GLY A 151 -1.38 -3.85 19.59
N ILE A 152 -1.12 -4.87 18.76
CA ILE A 152 -0.84 -4.76 17.32
C ILE A 152 -2.04 -5.29 16.56
N GLU A 153 -2.78 -4.40 15.90
CA GLU A 153 -3.80 -4.76 14.91
C GLU A 153 -3.29 -4.47 13.51
N ASN A 154 -3.22 -5.50 12.67
CA ASN A 154 -2.87 -5.37 11.26
C ASN A 154 -4.09 -5.57 10.38
N TYR A 155 -4.36 -4.58 9.53
CA TYR A 155 -5.45 -4.58 8.57
C TYR A 155 -4.92 -4.65 7.14
N LEU A 156 -5.40 -5.62 6.35
CA LEU A 156 -5.30 -5.56 4.89
C LEU A 156 -6.22 -4.45 4.39
N THR A 157 -5.63 -3.36 3.92
CA THR A 157 -6.38 -2.24 3.35
C THR A 157 -6.17 -2.20 1.85
N ILE A 158 -7.26 -2.02 1.09
CA ILE A 158 -7.24 -2.02 -0.37
C ILE A 158 -7.91 -0.76 -0.91
N PHE A 159 -7.20 -0.08 -1.81
CA PHE A 159 -7.65 1.06 -2.58
C PHE A 159 -7.80 0.68 -4.04
N SER A 160 -8.92 1.07 -4.65
CA SER A 160 -9.13 0.91 -6.08
C SER A 160 -9.36 2.25 -6.75
N MET A 161 -9.09 2.29 -8.04
CA MET A 161 -9.36 3.46 -8.87
C MET A 161 -10.83 3.45 -9.30
N ASP A 162 -11.58 4.45 -8.86
CA ASP A 162 -12.94 4.73 -9.30
C ASP A 162 -13.02 6.15 -9.84
N LYS A 163 -13.42 6.30 -11.10
CA LYS A 163 -13.52 7.61 -11.80
C LYS A 163 -12.30 8.52 -11.59
N ASN A 164 -11.09 7.97 -11.78
CA ASN A 164 -9.83 8.68 -11.56
C ASN A 164 -9.64 9.21 -10.12
N LYS A 165 -10.23 8.56 -9.12
CA LYS A 165 -9.95 8.81 -7.71
C LYS A 165 -9.59 7.51 -7.01
N LEU A 166 -8.65 7.58 -6.07
CA LEU A 166 -8.40 6.47 -5.16
C LEU A 166 -9.54 6.38 -4.16
N LYS A 167 -10.09 5.19 -4.01
CA LYS A 167 -11.17 4.91 -3.08
C LYS A 167 -10.80 3.70 -2.25
N LYS A 168 -10.85 3.84 -0.92
CA LYS A 168 -10.74 2.71 0.00
C LYS A 168 -11.94 1.79 -0.21
N ILE A 169 -11.68 0.54 -0.59
CA ILE A 169 -12.72 -0.46 -0.86
C ILE A 169 -12.65 -1.66 0.08
N ALA A 170 -11.59 -1.82 0.86
CA ALA A 170 -11.50 -2.80 1.93
C ALA A 170 -10.63 -2.28 3.07
N SER A 171 -10.97 -2.70 4.30
CA SER A 171 -10.10 -2.66 5.48
C SER A 171 -10.50 -3.87 6.32
N ILE A 172 -9.65 -4.88 6.35
CA ILE A 172 -9.95 -6.22 6.86
C ILE A 172 -8.89 -6.57 7.91
N LEU A 173 -9.29 -6.85 9.14
CA LEU A 173 -8.37 -7.29 10.19
C LEU A 173 -7.78 -8.65 9.79
N ILE A 174 -6.45 -8.73 9.68
CA ILE A 174 -5.74 -9.96 9.32
C ILE A 174 -4.86 -10.47 10.46
N GLU A 175 -4.37 -9.60 11.33
CA GLU A 175 -3.63 -10.03 12.51
C GLU A 175 -4.01 -9.18 13.71
N TYR A 176 -4.08 -9.82 14.87
CA TYR A 176 -4.34 -9.20 16.15
C TYR A 176 -3.41 -9.83 17.19
N MET A 177 -2.74 -8.99 17.96
CA MET A 177 -1.96 -9.41 19.12
C MET A 177 -2.15 -8.38 20.23
N ARG A 178 -2.49 -8.82 21.44
CA ARG A 178 -2.62 -7.93 22.61
C ARG A 178 -1.36 -7.99 23.47
N ASP A 179 -0.90 -6.82 23.92
CA ASP A 179 0.34 -6.72 24.69
C ASP A 179 0.20 -7.31 26.11
N SER A 180 1.31 -7.82 26.62
CA SER A 180 1.45 -8.96 27.52
C SER A 180 1.13 -8.73 29.00
N VAL A 181 -0.13 -8.90 29.44
CA VAL A 181 -0.45 -8.94 30.90
C VAL A 181 -1.47 -10.03 31.32
N MET A 182 -2.13 -10.73 30.39
CA MET A 182 -3.12 -11.80 30.68
C MET A 182 -3.16 -12.78 29.51
N PRO A 183 -3.90 -13.93 29.57
CA PRO A 183 -3.96 -14.83 28.42
C PRO A 183 -4.26 -14.06 27.14
N TYR A 184 -3.29 -14.06 26.22
CA TYR A 184 -3.36 -13.23 25.03
C TYR A 184 -4.02 -14.04 23.92
N ASP A 185 -5.08 -13.46 23.38
CA ASP A 185 -5.76 -13.94 22.19
C ASP A 185 -5.04 -13.36 20.98
N GLU A 186 -4.77 -14.20 19.98
CA GLU A 186 -4.13 -13.81 18.73
C GLU A 186 -4.96 -14.25 17.54
N ILE A 187 -4.90 -13.46 16.48
CA ILE A 187 -5.40 -13.86 15.17
C ILE A 187 -4.22 -13.86 14.20
N GLN A 188 -4.04 -14.97 13.50
CA GLN A 188 -3.10 -15.09 12.39
C GLN A 188 -3.87 -15.48 11.13
N THR A 189 -3.74 -14.68 10.07
CA THR A 189 -4.52 -14.88 8.84
C THR A 189 -3.63 -14.93 7.62
N LYS A 190 -3.78 -16.00 6.82
CA LYS A 190 -3.28 -16.04 5.45
C LYS A 190 -4.38 -15.56 4.52
N TYR A 191 -4.08 -14.62 3.63
CA TYR A 191 -5.04 -14.11 2.66
C TYR A 191 -4.62 -14.43 1.23
N SER A 192 -5.60 -14.57 0.34
CA SER A 192 -5.40 -14.78 -1.09
C SER A 192 -6.51 -14.13 -1.91
N PHE A 193 -6.17 -13.68 -3.12
CA PHE A 193 -7.15 -13.20 -4.10
C PHE A 193 -7.59 -14.36 -4.98
N VAL A 194 -8.89 -14.66 -4.95
CA VAL A 194 -9.49 -15.76 -5.71
C VAL A 194 -10.22 -15.16 -6.90
N LYS A 195 -9.87 -15.62 -8.11
CA LYS A 195 -10.53 -15.18 -9.33
C LYS A 195 -12.00 -15.57 -9.25
N SER A 196 -12.88 -14.57 -9.31
CA SER A 196 -14.32 -14.77 -9.44
C SER A 196 -14.74 -14.37 -10.86
N ASP A 197 -15.93 -14.78 -11.31
CA ASP A 197 -16.49 -14.35 -12.61
C ASP A 197 -16.85 -12.85 -12.64
N LYS A 198 -16.58 -12.12 -11.56
CA LYS A 198 -16.86 -10.69 -11.41
C LYS A 198 -15.67 -9.86 -11.87
N LYS A 199 -15.92 -8.55 -12.03
CA LYS A 199 -14.88 -7.54 -12.28
C LYS A 199 -13.80 -7.50 -11.18
N PHE A 200 -14.14 -7.93 -9.97
CA PHE A 200 -13.29 -7.95 -8.77
C PHE A 200 -13.06 -9.38 -8.27
N TYR A 201 -11.84 -9.71 -7.85
CA TYR A 201 -11.51 -11.00 -7.21
C TYR A 201 -12.20 -11.08 -5.84
N ASP A 202 -12.57 -12.27 -5.38
CA ASP A 202 -12.95 -12.44 -3.98
C ASP A 202 -11.68 -12.56 -3.11
N ILE A 203 -11.75 -12.18 -1.83
CA ILE A 203 -10.62 -12.29 -0.90
C ILE A 203 -10.92 -13.44 0.05
N LYS A 204 -10.09 -14.47 0.00
CA LYS A 204 -10.18 -15.62 0.91
C LYS A 204 -9.18 -15.45 2.05
N LEU A 205 -9.67 -15.60 3.27
CA LEU A 205 -8.88 -15.62 4.49
C LEU A 205 -8.91 -17.03 5.09
N ASP A 206 -7.74 -17.59 5.36
CA ASP A 206 -7.58 -18.78 6.22
C ASP A 206 -7.12 -18.28 7.60
N VAL A 207 -8.06 -18.25 8.55
CA VAL A 207 -7.91 -17.61 9.87
C VAL A 207 -7.59 -18.67 10.93
N THR A 208 -6.60 -18.36 11.77
CA THR A 208 -6.22 -19.15 12.95
C THR A 208 -6.34 -18.27 14.18
N GLU A 209 -7.23 -18.64 15.10
CA GLU A 209 -7.31 -18.04 16.44
C GLU A 209 -6.41 -18.83 17.39
N LEU A 210 -5.60 -18.11 18.16
CA LEU A 210 -4.74 -18.67 19.20
C LEU A 210 -5.10 -18.08 20.56
N LYS A 211 -4.95 -18.90 21.60
CA LYS A 211 -4.99 -18.47 23.00
C LYS A 211 -3.73 -18.96 23.69
N ASN A 212 -2.92 -18.06 24.22
CA ASN A 212 -1.60 -18.40 24.77
C ASN A 212 -0.74 -19.18 23.75
N SER A 213 -0.73 -18.70 22.50
CA SER A 213 -0.04 -19.33 21.37
C SER A 213 -0.46 -20.78 21.04
N LYS A 214 -1.58 -21.26 21.59
CA LYS A 214 -2.16 -22.55 21.22
C LYS A 214 -3.36 -22.32 20.31
N VAL A 215 -3.40 -23.05 19.19
CA VAL A 215 -4.51 -23.00 18.24
C VAL A 215 -5.79 -23.44 18.95
N VAL A 216 -6.79 -22.55 18.97
CA VAL A 216 -8.12 -22.85 19.52
C VAL A 216 -9.17 -23.06 18.43
N LYS A 217 -8.98 -22.43 17.26
CA LYS A 217 -9.96 -22.49 16.17
C LYS A 217 -9.30 -22.14 14.85
N THR A 218 -9.72 -22.82 13.78
CA THR A 218 -9.39 -22.46 12.41
C THR A 218 -10.66 -22.38 11.58
N TYR A 219 -10.76 -21.38 10.71
CA TYR A 219 -11.92 -21.20 9.85
C TYR A 219 -11.56 -20.37 8.62
N LYS A 220 -12.50 -20.31 7.67
CA LYS A 220 -12.34 -19.58 6.41
C LYS A 220 -13.33 -18.44 6.35
N GLU A 221 -12.87 -17.28 5.92
CA GLU A 221 -13.72 -16.16 5.56
C GLU A 221 -13.57 -15.86 4.07
N ILE A 222 -14.67 -15.47 3.42
CA ILE A 222 -14.66 -15.03 2.03
C ILE A 222 -15.27 -13.64 1.98
N TYR A 223 -14.48 -12.65 1.56
CA TYR A 223 -14.97 -11.30 1.30
C TYR A 223 -15.25 -11.17 -0.18
N THR A 224 -16.46 -10.76 -0.51
CA THR A 224 -16.88 -10.54 -1.90
C THR A 224 -17.07 -9.06 -2.15
N TYR A 225 -16.77 -8.61 -3.37
CA TYR A 225 -17.00 -7.22 -3.76
C TYR A 225 -18.47 -6.98 -4.11
N LYS A 226 -19.14 -6.10 -3.36
CA LYS A 226 -20.53 -5.71 -3.59
C LYS A 226 -20.72 -4.22 -3.23
N ASN A 227 -21.49 -3.50 -4.05
CA ASN A 227 -21.83 -2.09 -3.81
C ASN A 227 -20.61 -1.18 -3.56
N GLY A 228 -19.52 -1.41 -4.29
CA GLY A 228 -18.35 -0.54 -4.23
C GLY A 228 -17.34 -0.87 -3.12
N LYS A 229 -17.54 -1.95 -2.35
CA LYS A 229 -16.64 -2.38 -1.27
C LYS A 229 -16.61 -3.89 -1.10
N TYR A 230 -15.59 -4.40 -0.42
CA TYR A 230 -15.55 -5.79 0.04
C TYR A 230 -16.36 -5.95 1.33
N SER A 231 -17.12 -7.03 1.41
CA SER A 231 -17.88 -7.42 2.61
C SER A 231 -17.79 -8.91 2.83
N LEU A 232 -17.71 -9.32 4.10
CA LEU A 232 -17.76 -10.72 4.50
C LEU A 232 -19.05 -11.37 3.97
N ASN A 233 -18.89 -12.40 3.17
CA ASN A 233 -19.97 -13.26 2.71
C ASN A 233 -20.19 -14.32 3.80
N LYS A 234 -21.20 -14.10 4.64
CA LYS A 234 -21.58 -15.01 5.72
C LYS A 234 -22.35 -16.20 5.18
#